data_AF-A0A6L7T5R3-F1
#
_entry.id   AF-A0A6L7T5R3-F1
#
_cell.length_a   1.000
_cell.length_b   1.000
_cell.length_c   1.000
_cell.angle_alpha   90.00
_cell.angle_beta   90.00
_cell.angle_gamma   90.00
#
_symmetry.space_group_name_H-M   'P 1'
#
loop_
_entity.id
_entity.type
_entity.pdbx_description
1 polymer ?
#
loop_
_entity_poly.entity_id
_entity_poly.type
_entity_poly.pdbx_seq_one_letter_code
_entity_poly.pdbx_strand_id
1 'polypeptide(L)'
;MQTMNRQRNALALVGLLAVAAPATENIVVGGNGSGATWQEAAAAAPVIDFNTRAGWIQPRSVEENTNIATGILERGGRVTSPNAQAVLRLTSNVLKERLHSMVDGDPNTAFEAKDVAATGILLVVDLGARFGVNHIRFFPRQAFKSDFMKGYVLSINDGAFGADIIAASVDKLPDKTLVTVMAQDGSNSRDTIDVRFPLQYVRYLRLESTQRFNWEIDELEIFGSGFVPEADYLSEVFDMEQDALWGRLQWATEQVGLPQRSRLILRTRSGSSPAPDDEPDTWSPWSTPYRNSGDPILSPAPRRYFQFSMAFESDGLEDGIAVDSLAFEVFRPALAQAIVGEIWPQEVPVGVDTSFVYTIEVTDAEGFDRLEIDTPAPVRALRELRVDDQEIEFSEELGAKGLGVSFARQTGNRALQVVFDTAVLRYETVFTGRLLDTTREGALPQVIESGNAAPRFAGDDLSVRVPLQGQRLVYRVSATPTVFTPNGDGINDYTTITYDLLYLTGQAPVALRIYDLAHNQVAELPVAGSGSGRFQRPWDGRDAQGELLLPGVYILQVEVETDNGIERSSSVVTIVY
;
A
#
# COMPACT_ATOMS: atom_id res chain seq x y z
N MET A 1 -9.41 94.51 -8.29
CA MET A 1 -9.81 94.36 -6.88
C MET A 1 -9.94 92.86 -6.62
N GLN A 2 -9.27 92.38 -5.58
CA GLN A 2 -8.88 90.99 -5.34
C GLN A 2 -10.05 89.98 -5.32
N THR A 3 -9.81 88.79 -5.86
CA THR A 3 -10.50 87.56 -5.47
C THR A 3 -9.46 86.46 -5.25
N MET A 4 -9.18 86.16 -3.98
CA MET A 4 -8.64 84.86 -3.55
C MET A 4 -9.82 83.90 -3.44
N ASN A 5 -9.71 82.70 -4.00
CA ASN A 5 -10.49 81.57 -3.48
C ASN A 5 -9.68 80.27 -3.53
N ARG A 6 -9.75 79.55 -2.40
CA ARG A 6 -8.94 78.40 -2.00
C ARG A 6 -9.31 77.16 -2.81
N GLN A 7 -8.31 76.44 -3.33
CA GLN A 7 -8.47 75.04 -3.74
C GLN A 7 -8.44 74.13 -2.50
N ARG A 8 -9.43 73.24 -2.41
CA ARG A 8 -9.52 72.14 -1.44
C ARG A 8 -9.04 70.85 -2.11
N ASN A 9 -8.20 70.11 -1.39
CA ASN A 9 -7.75 68.76 -1.70
C ASN A 9 -8.92 67.77 -1.76
N ALA A 10 -8.88 66.83 -2.71
CA ALA A 10 -9.63 65.58 -2.66
C ALA A 10 -8.62 64.42 -2.62
N LEU A 11 -8.59 63.69 -1.50
CA LEU A 11 -7.93 62.39 -1.38
C LEU A 11 -8.78 61.36 -2.13
N ALA A 12 -8.18 60.63 -3.07
CA ALA A 12 -8.74 59.41 -3.64
C ALA A 12 -8.14 58.21 -2.88
N LEU A 13 -9.00 57.53 -2.10
CA LEU A 13 -8.68 56.28 -1.43
C LEU A 13 -8.86 55.15 -2.47
N VAL A 14 -7.77 54.58 -2.96
CA VAL A 14 -7.80 53.38 -3.81
C VAL A 14 -7.87 52.17 -2.88
N GLY A 15 -9.03 51.54 -2.79
CA GLY A 15 -9.20 50.26 -2.12
C GLY A 15 -8.50 49.16 -2.93
N LEU A 16 -7.53 48.48 -2.33
CA LEU A 16 -7.06 47.19 -2.83
C LEU A 16 -8.19 46.18 -2.65
N LEU A 17 -8.76 45.71 -3.76
CA LEU A 17 -9.51 44.47 -3.79
C LEU A 17 -8.51 43.32 -3.60
N ALA A 18 -8.49 42.72 -2.42
CA ALA A 18 -7.86 41.43 -2.22
C ALA A 18 -8.67 40.40 -3.01
N VAL A 19 -8.07 39.85 -4.07
CA VAL A 19 -8.58 38.67 -4.75
C VAL A 19 -8.39 37.52 -3.76
N ALA A 20 -9.49 36.92 -3.31
CA ALA A 20 -9.43 35.72 -2.47
C ALA A 20 -8.67 34.64 -3.25
N ALA A 21 -7.60 34.10 -2.65
CA ALA A 21 -6.90 32.95 -3.21
C ALA A 21 -7.89 31.76 -3.33
N PRO A 22 -7.72 30.85 -4.31
CA PRO A 22 -8.51 29.62 -4.36
C PRO A 22 -8.37 28.89 -3.03
N ALA A 23 -9.48 28.39 -2.47
CA ALA A 23 -9.47 27.77 -1.15
C ALA A 23 -8.80 26.39 -1.14
N THR A 24 -8.54 25.83 -2.32
CA THR A 24 -7.73 24.62 -2.53
C THR A 24 -6.37 25.01 -3.09
N GLU A 25 -5.34 24.56 -2.40
CA GLU A 25 -3.93 24.77 -2.73
C GLU A 25 -3.31 23.47 -3.22
N ASN A 26 -2.43 23.56 -4.21
CA ASN A 26 -1.61 22.45 -4.66
C ASN A 26 -0.22 22.57 -4.06
N ILE A 27 0.10 21.71 -3.08
CA ILE A 27 1.45 21.60 -2.56
C ILE A 27 2.24 20.71 -3.52
N VAL A 28 3.33 21.25 -4.06
CA VAL A 28 4.18 20.57 -5.05
C VAL A 28 5.55 20.29 -4.44
N VAL A 29 6.03 19.07 -4.63
CA VAL A 29 7.39 18.64 -4.32
C VAL A 29 8.08 18.23 -5.62
N GLY A 30 9.29 18.73 -5.83
CA GLY A 30 10.09 18.42 -7.02
C GLY A 30 9.72 19.25 -8.25
N GLY A 31 10.21 18.78 -9.40
CA GLY A 31 10.14 19.48 -10.68
C GLY A 31 10.98 20.75 -10.71
N ASN A 32 10.76 21.56 -11.75
CA ASN A 32 11.35 22.90 -11.89
C ASN A 32 10.38 24.02 -11.44
N GLY A 33 9.39 23.66 -10.61
CA GLY A 33 8.37 24.58 -10.11
C GLY A 33 8.82 25.42 -8.92
N SER A 34 7.90 26.20 -8.35
CA SER A 34 8.12 27.02 -7.16
C SER A 34 7.83 26.29 -5.83
N GLY A 35 7.66 24.97 -5.87
CA GLY A 35 7.39 24.14 -4.70
C GLY A 35 8.65 23.80 -3.91
N ALA A 36 8.52 22.91 -2.91
CA ALA A 36 9.67 22.40 -2.18
C ALA A 36 10.53 21.51 -3.10
N THR A 37 11.84 21.58 -2.99
CA THR A 37 12.72 20.61 -3.65
C THR A 37 12.58 19.23 -3.02
N TRP A 38 12.96 18.18 -3.76
CA TRP A 38 12.98 16.83 -3.22
C TRP A 38 13.92 16.70 -2.00
N GLN A 39 15.02 17.42 -1.96
CA GLN A 39 15.95 17.39 -0.83
C GLN A 39 15.35 18.08 0.42
N GLU A 40 14.69 19.22 0.26
CA GLU A 40 14.05 19.94 1.37
C GLU A 40 12.87 19.15 1.96
N ALA A 41 12.18 18.38 1.13
CA ALA A 41 11.03 17.58 1.53
C ALA A 41 11.41 16.17 2.01
N ALA A 42 12.68 15.81 2.15
CA ALA A 42 13.11 14.45 2.49
C ALA A 42 13.52 14.30 3.95
N ALA A 43 12.79 13.48 4.71
CA ALA A 43 13.21 13.03 6.03
C ALA A 43 14.23 11.89 5.96
N ALA A 44 14.08 10.99 4.98
CA ALA A 44 15.03 9.90 4.74
C ALA A 44 15.02 9.48 3.26
N ALA A 45 16.20 9.40 2.65
CA ALA A 45 16.37 9.02 1.24
C ALA A 45 17.80 8.48 0.94
N PRO A 46 18.25 7.40 1.61
CA PRO A 46 19.66 7.03 1.70
C PRO A 46 20.32 6.63 0.35
N VAL A 47 19.53 6.12 -0.58
CA VAL A 47 20.00 5.62 -1.90
C VAL A 47 19.24 6.26 -3.06
N ILE A 48 18.68 7.45 -2.82
CA ILE A 48 18.08 8.28 -3.87
C ILE A 48 19.15 9.19 -4.45
N ASP A 49 19.10 9.36 -5.77
CA ASP A 49 19.87 10.35 -6.50
C ASP A 49 18.99 11.58 -6.76
N PHE A 50 19.50 12.73 -6.35
CA PHE A 50 18.86 14.04 -6.49
C PHE A 50 19.57 14.97 -7.49
N ASN A 51 20.71 14.55 -8.04
CA ASN A 51 21.67 15.44 -8.69
C ASN A 51 21.84 15.16 -10.18
N THR A 52 21.67 13.91 -10.63
CA THR A 52 21.88 13.55 -12.05
C THR A 52 20.94 14.33 -12.98
N ARG A 53 19.71 14.60 -12.53
CA ARG A 53 18.72 15.39 -13.27
C ARG A 53 18.07 16.39 -12.33
N ALA A 54 18.33 17.68 -12.56
CA ALA A 54 17.80 18.77 -11.75
C ALA A 54 16.26 18.72 -11.67
N GLY A 55 15.72 18.82 -10.44
CA GLY A 55 14.28 18.76 -10.15
C GLY A 55 13.71 17.35 -10.06
N TRP A 56 14.48 16.30 -10.40
CA TRP A 56 14.01 14.91 -10.42
C TRP A 56 14.67 14.10 -9.30
N ILE A 57 14.01 13.02 -8.91
CA ILE A 57 14.62 11.94 -8.11
C ILE A 57 14.53 10.62 -8.83
N GLN A 58 15.48 9.74 -8.56
CA GLN A 58 15.49 8.36 -9.04
C GLN A 58 16.30 7.49 -8.08
N PRO A 59 16.15 6.15 -8.13
CA PRO A 59 17.10 5.26 -7.48
C PRO A 59 18.52 5.59 -7.94
N ARG A 60 19.49 5.56 -7.04
CA ARG A 60 20.89 5.80 -7.40
C ARG A 60 21.30 4.84 -8.52
N SER A 61 21.94 5.39 -9.54
CA SER A 61 22.52 4.63 -10.64
C SER A 61 24.04 4.70 -10.59
N VAL A 62 24.70 3.63 -11.03
CA VAL A 62 26.15 3.59 -11.22
C VAL A 62 26.45 3.93 -12.68
N GLU A 63 27.27 4.95 -12.89
CA GLU A 63 27.83 5.24 -14.20
C GLU A 63 29.03 4.34 -14.49
N GLU A 64 29.20 3.95 -15.75
CA GLU A 64 30.35 3.16 -16.18
C GLU A 64 31.68 3.83 -15.79
N ASN A 65 32.63 3.02 -15.32
CA ASN A 65 33.97 3.46 -14.88
C ASN A 65 33.99 4.35 -13.62
N THR A 66 32.87 4.51 -12.93
CA THR A 66 32.85 5.17 -11.62
C THR A 66 33.22 4.19 -10.53
N ASN A 67 34.26 4.49 -9.74
CA ASN A 67 34.61 3.70 -8.57
C ASN A 67 33.58 3.96 -7.45
N ILE A 68 32.71 2.99 -7.19
CA ILE A 68 31.67 3.12 -6.16
C ILE A 68 32.20 2.83 -4.75
N ALA A 69 33.43 2.36 -4.58
CA ALA A 69 33.98 2.02 -3.27
C ALA A 69 34.13 3.25 -2.36
N THR A 70 34.49 4.40 -2.93
CA THR A 70 34.72 5.65 -2.17
C THR A 70 33.49 6.15 -1.41
N GLY A 71 32.29 5.88 -1.94
CA GLY A 71 31.03 6.25 -1.28
C GLY A 71 30.47 5.21 -0.32
N ILE A 72 31.19 4.11 0.00
CA ILE A 72 30.66 3.00 0.83
C ILE A 72 30.25 3.50 2.21
N LEU A 73 31.11 4.29 2.86
CA LEU A 73 30.89 4.74 4.23
C LEU A 73 29.76 5.76 4.32
N GLU A 74 29.67 6.66 3.34
CA GLU A 74 28.65 7.72 3.28
C GLU A 74 27.22 7.16 3.18
N ARG A 75 27.05 6.03 2.47
CA ARG A 75 25.75 5.36 2.30
C ARG A 75 25.48 4.25 3.33
N GLY A 76 26.20 4.25 4.45
CA GLY A 76 25.97 3.32 5.56
C GLY A 76 26.58 1.91 5.39
N GLY A 77 27.37 1.70 4.33
CA GLY A 77 28.17 0.48 4.14
C GLY A 77 29.34 0.38 5.12
N ARG A 78 30.06 -0.74 5.09
CA ARG A 78 31.10 -1.07 6.07
C ARG A 78 32.25 -1.85 5.44
N VAL A 79 33.46 -1.63 5.95
CA VAL A 79 34.63 -2.49 5.71
C VAL A 79 35.05 -3.07 7.05
N THR A 80 34.97 -4.40 7.20
CA THR A 80 35.29 -5.11 8.45
C THR A 80 36.27 -6.24 8.23
N SER A 81 36.85 -6.72 9.32
CA SER A 81 37.61 -7.96 9.33
C SER A 81 37.40 -8.69 10.66
N PRO A 82 36.79 -9.90 10.64
CA PRO A 82 36.49 -10.63 11.87
C PRO A 82 37.72 -11.11 12.63
N ASN A 83 38.86 -11.25 11.94
CA ASN A 83 40.07 -11.86 12.51
C ASN A 83 41.31 -10.96 12.46
N ALA A 84 41.33 -9.88 11.66
CA ALA A 84 42.49 -9.00 11.58
C ALA A 84 42.86 -8.37 12.93
N GLN A 85 41.89 -8.08 13.79
CA GLN A 85 42.18 -7.48 15.10
C GLN A 85 43.15 -8.34 15.93
N ALA A 86 42.83 -9.63 16.04
CA ALA A 86 43.63 -10.59 16.80
C ALA A 86 44.95 -10.92 16.08
N VAL A 87 44.91 -11.06 14.75
CA VAL A 87 46.08 -11.41 13.92
C VAL A 87 47.12 -10.28 13.91
N LEU A 88 46.67 -9.05 13.73
CA LEU A 88 47.53 -7.86 13.61
C LEU A 88 47.77 -7.16 14.96
N ARG A 89 47.13 -7.64 16.04
CA ARG A 89 47.24 -7.09 17.41
C ARG A 89 46.89 -5.59 17.47
N LEU A 90 45.82 -5.21 16.77
CA LEU A 90 45.34 -3.83 16.70
C LEU A 90 44.22 -3.59 17.71
N THR A 91 44.05 -2.33 18.13
CA THR A 91 42.82 -1.91 18.79
C THR A 91 41.71 -1.78 17.75
N SER A 92 40.44 -1.82 18.19
CA SER A 92 39.30 -1.74 17.27
C SER A 92 39.28 -0.43 16.47
N ASN A 93 39.66 0.70 17.07
CA ASN A 93 39.70 2.00 16.38
C ASN A 93 40.79 2.02 15.30
N VAL A 94 42.00 1.54 15.60
CA VAL A 94 43.10 1.50 14.63
C VAL A 94 42.79 0.53 13.49
N LEU A 95 42.17 -0.62 13.79
CA LEU A 95 41.72 -1.54 12.75
C LEU A 95 40.70 -0.88 11.83
N LYS A 96 39.70 -0.19 12.40
CA LYS A 96 38.66 0.51 11.64
C LYS A 96 39.28 1.56 10.69
N GLU A 97 40.17 2.40 11.20
CA GLU A 97 40.88 3.41 10.39
C GLU A 97 41.66 2.77 9.22
N ARG A 98 42.41 1.68 9.49
CA ARG A 98 43.16 0.96 8.45
C ARG A 98 42.27 0.24 7.44
N LEU A 99 41.10 -0.22 7.84
CA LEU A 99 40.15 -0.85 6.91
C LEU A 99 39.49 0.21 6.01
N HIS A 100 39.19 1.38 6.58
CA HIS A 100 38.60 2.49 5.83
C HIS A 100 39.56 3.05 4.77
N SER A 101 40.88 2.98 4.97
CA SER A 101 41.84 3.42 3.96
C SER A 101 41.78 2.61 2.66
N MET A 102 41.14 1.44 2.65
CA MET A 102 40.96 0.69 1.39
C MET A 102 39.98 1.34 0.42
N VAL A 103 39.21 2.33 0.89
CA VAL A 103 38.05 2.88 0.19
C VAL A 103 37.95 4.40 0.38
N ASP A 104 39.05 5.08 0.72
CA ASP A 104 39.07 6.51 1.00
C ASP A 104 39.53 7.37 -0.20
N GLY A 105 40.06 6.76 -1.26
CA GLY A 105 40.60 7.44 -2.43
C GLY A 105 41.96 8.10 -2.22
N ASP A 106 42.63 7.89 -1.07
CA ASP A 106 43.94 8.47 -0.78
C ASP A 106 45.07 7.47 -1.11
N PRO A 107 45.87 7.68 -2.18
CA PRO A 107 46.90 6.75 -2.61
C PRO A 107 48.11 6.63 -1.65
N ASN A 108 48.07 7.32 -0.50
CA ASN A 108 49.11 7.31 0.51
C ASN A 108 48.74 6.44 1.73
N THR A 109 47.47 6.09 1.89
CA THR A 109 46.97 5.24 2.98
C THR A 109 46.85 3.79 2.50
N ALA A 110 46.80 2.82 3.42
CA ALA A 110 46.66 1.41 3.06
C ALA A 110 46.24 0.56 4.27
N PHE A 111 45.50 -0.52 4.00
CA PHE A 111 45.39 -1.62 4.93
C PHE A 111 46.64 -2.52 4.83
N GLU A 112 47.45 -2.55 5.89
CA GLU A 112 48.72 -3.29 5.91
C GLU A 112 48.65 -4.56 6.76
N ALA A 113 49.06 -5.69 6.18
CA ALA A 113 49.33 -6.95 6.87
C ALA A 113 50.80 -7.34 6.70
N LYS A 114 51.67 -6.73 7.54
CA LYS A 114 53.13 -6.89 7.50
C LYS A 114 53.68 -7.49 8.78
N ASP A 115 54.80 -8.19 8.65
CA ASP A 115 55.58 -8.78 9.76
C ASP A 115 54.79 -9.75 10.64
N VAL A 116 53.78 -10.39 10.03
CA VAL A 116 52.94 -11.41 10.64
C VAL A 116 52.93 -12.66 9.76
N ALA A 117 53.20 -13.83 10.35
CA ALA A 117 53.16 -15.11 9.65
C ALA A 117 51.72 -15.69 9.61
N ALA A 118 50.77 -14.90 9.11
CA ALA A 118 49.35 -15.22 9.12
C ALA A 118 48.81 -15.53 7.73
N THR A 119 47.93 -16.53 7.64
CA THR A 119 47.02 -16.75 6.50
C THR A 119 45.59 -16.57 6.96
N GLY A 120 44.68 -16.35 6.02
CA GLY A 120 43.26 -16.35 6.27
C GLY A 120 42.74 -15.04 6.83
N ILE A 121 43.52 -13.94 6.82
CA ILE A 121 42.97 -12.61 7.11
C ILE A 121 41.83 -12.39 6.12
N LEU A 122 40.66 -12.16 6.68
CA LEU A 122 39.39 -12.09 5.99
C LEU A 122 38.90 -10.66 6.02
N LEU A 123 38.68 -10.07 4.85
CA LEU A 123 38.09 -8.76 4.67
C LEU A 123 36.67 -8.92 4.17
N VAL A 124 35.75 -8.16 4.75
CA VAL A 124 34.34 -8.15 4.37
C VAL A 124 33.93 -6.72 4.10
N VAL A 125 33.29 -6.50 2.95
CA VAL A 125 32.79 -5.20 2.52
C VAL A 125 31.29 -5.31 2.31
N ASP A 126 30.52 -4.47 3.01
CA ASP A 126 29.11 -4.21 2.74
C ASP A 126 29.03 -2.89 1.97
N LEU A 127 28.51 -2.93 0.75
CA LEU A 127 28.35 -1.76 -0.11
C LEU A 127 27.25 -0.81 0.40
N GLY A 128 26.47 -1.18 1.42
CA GLY A 128 25.36 -0.39 1.97
C GLY A 128 24.06 -0.54 1.18
N ALA A 129 24.16 -0.90 -0.10
CA ALA A 129 23.04 -1.24 -0.98
C ALA A 129 23.48 -2.26 -2.04
N ARG A 130 22.52 -2.75 -2.84
CA ARG A 130 22.78 -3.67 -3.95
C ARG A 130 23.13 -2.85 -5.19
N PHE A 131 24.32 -3.04 -5.74
CA PHE A 131 24.79 -2.33 -6.93
C PHE A 131 25.06 -3.31 -8.07
N GLY A 132 24.81 -2.87 -9.30
CA GLY A 132 25.33 -3.57 -10.47
C GLY A 132 26.85 -3.48 -10.50
N VAL A 133 27.53 -4.62 -10.40
CA VAL A 133 28.99 -4.71 -10.40
C VAL A 133 29.43 -5.73 -11.45
N ASN A 134 30.46 -5.39 -12.21
CA ASN A 134 31.07 -6.27 -13.21
C ASN A 134 32.61 -6.28 -13.15
N HIS A 135 33.21 -5.39 -12.36
CA HIS A 135 34.66 -5.22 -12.30
C HIS A 135 35.09 -4.80 -10.90
N ILE A 136 36.01 -5.57 -10.32
CA ILE A 136 36.64 -5.29 -9.03
C ILE A 136 38.15 -5.31 -9.23
N ARG A 137 38.83 -4.33 -8.65
CA ARG A 137 40.29 -4.22 -8.70
C ARG A 137 40.85 -3.85 -7.34
N PHE A 138 41.99 -4.41 -6.97
CA PHE A 138 42.74 -3.97 -5.79
C PHE A 138 44.25 -4.11 -5.99
N PHE A 139 45.02 -3.25 -5.33
CA PHE A 139 46.46 -3.12 -5.51
C PHE A 139 47.11 -2.53 -4.25
N PRO A 140 48.42 -2.73 -4.03
CA PRO A 140 49.19 -2.05 -2.99
C PRO A 140 49.59 -0.65 -3.46
N ARG A 141 50.14 0.17 -2.55
CA ARG A 141 50.58 1.53 -2.90
C ARG A 141 51.72 1.45 -3.90
N GLN A 142 51.87 2.50 -4.72
CA GLN A 142 52.94 2.57 -5.74
C GLN A 142 54.34 2.40 -5.16
N ALA A 143 54.58 2.86 -3.93
CA ALA A 143 55.87 2.71 -3.23
C ALA A 143 56.14 1.28 -2.73
N PHE A 144 55.10 0.44 -2.62
CA PHE A 144 55.15 -0.91 -2.04
C PHE A 144 54.62 -1.98 -3.00
N LYS A 145 54.88 -1.84 -4.31
CA LYS A 145 54.39 -2.78 -5.36
C LYS A 145 54.75 -4.25 -5.14
N SER A 146 55.74 -4.58 -4.30
CA SER A 146 56.10 -5.96 -3.94
C SER A 146 55.20 -6.57 -2.86
N ASP A 147 54.45 -5.74 -2.15
CA ASP A 147 53.55 -6.10 -1.05
C ASP A 147 52.12 -6.34 -1.58
N PHE A 148 51.99 -6.83 -2.81
CA PHE A 148 50.71 -7.30 -3.32
C PHE A 148 50.32 -8.63 -2.70
N MET A 149 49.03 -8.94 -2.72
CA MET A 149 48.51 -10.21 -2.20
C MET A 149 48.93 -11.38 -3.09
N LYS A 150 49.85 -12.22 -2.58
CA LYS A 150 50.43 -13.35 -3.32
C LYS A 150 49.52 -14.58 -3.40
N GLY A 151 48.46 -14.60 -2.61
CA GLY A 151 47.37 -15.56 -2.81
C GLY A 151 46.09 -15.10 -2.15
N TYR A 152 44.97 -15.29 -2.84
CA TYR A 152 43.68 -14.73 -2.48
C TYR A 152 42.49 -15.59 -2.92
N VAL A 153 41.35 -15.36 -2.27
CA VAL A 153 40.01 -15.75 -2.75
C VAL A 153 39.10 -14.52 -2.67
N LEU A 154 38.53 -14.12 -3.80
CA LEU A 154 37.54 -13.06 -3.93
C LEU A 154 36.16 -13.66 -4.18
N SER A 155 35.19 -13.35 -3.32
CA SER A 155 33.80 -13.82 -3.46
C SER A 155 32.81 -12.66 -3.29
N ILE A 156 31.63 -12.80 -3.88
CA ILE A 156 30.53 -11.81 -3.81
C ILE A 156 29.22 -12.46 -3.35
N ASN A 157 28.32 -11.66 -2.80
CA ASN A 157 26.92 -12.02 -2.53
C ASN A 157 26.02 -10.82 -2.87
N ASP A 158 24.84 -11.11 -3.41
CA ASP A 158 23.90 -10.11 -3.93
C ASP A 158 23.06 -9.43 -2.84
N GLY A 159 23.12 -9.92 -1.60
CA GLY A 159 22.40 -9.40 -0.45
C GLY A 159 20.92 -9.77 -0.39
N ALA A 160 20.39 -10.62 -1.28
CA ALA A 160 18.96 -10.96 -1.29
C ALA A 160 18.61 -12.11 -0.33
N PHE A 161 19.51 -13.08 -0.15
CA PHE A 161 19.32 -14.22 0.74
C PHE A 161 20.33 -14.19 1.90
N GLY A 162 19.85 -14.25 3.15
CA GLY A 162 20.69 -14.19 4.34
C GLY A 162 21.06 -12.78 4.81
N ALA A 163 20.44 -11.74 4.24
CA ALA A 163 20.69 -10.33 4.57
C ALA A 163 20.61 -10.05 6.09
N ASP A 164 19.63 -10.60 6.79
CA ASP A 164 19.45 -10.42 8.24
C ASP A 164 20.57 -11.07 9.06
N ILE A 165 21.10 -12.21 8.58
CA ILE A 165 22.21 -12.94 9.22
C ILE A 165 23.52 -12.16 9.01
N ILE A 166 23.70 -11.57 7.82
CA ILE A 166 24.89 -10.80 7.44
C ILE A 166 24.85 -9.39 8.07
N ALA A 167 23.69 -8.75 8.16
CA ALA A 167 23.49 -7.46 8.82
C ALA A 167 23.68 -7.56 10.34
N ALA A 168 23.24 -8.67 10.96
CA ALA A 168 23.44 -8.93 12.40
C ALA A 168 24.91 -9.21 12.77
N SER A 169 25.72 -9.71 11.82
CA SER A 169 27.16 -9.85 12.00
C SER A 169 27.85 -10.05 10.65
N VAL A 170 28.35 -8.95 10.06
CA VAL A 170 29.17 -8.95 8.83
C VAL A 170 30.39 -9.88 8.98
N ASP A 171 30.85 -10.02 10.23
CA ASP A 171 31.93 -10.88 10.70
C ASP A 171 31.60 -12.40 10.69
N LYS A 172 30.33 -12.78 10.49
CA LYS A 172 29.83 -14.17 10.50
C LYS A 172 29.06 -14.53 9.23
N LEU A 173 29.49 -14.04 8.06
CA LEU A 173 29.04 -14.58 6.77
C LEU A 173 29.10 -16.13 6.83
N PRO A 174 27.95 -16.84 6.82
CA PRO A 174 27.96 -18.30 6.92
C PRO A 174 28.62 -18.93 5.69
N ASP A 175 28.90 -20.23 5.83
CA ASP A 175 29.55 -21.19 4.92
C ASP A 175 29.48 -20.94 3.39
N LYS A 176 30.31 -21.70 2.63
CA LYS A 176 30.54 -21.57 1.17
C LYS A 176 29.30 -21.50 0.25
N THR A 177 28.10 -21.78 0.75
CA THR A 177 26.84 -21.81 -0.01
C THR A 177 26.16 -20.45 -0.20
N LEU A 178 26.62 -19.38 0.48
CA LEU A 178 26.01 -18.03 0.38
C LEU A 178 26.83 -17.05 -0.48
N VAL A 179 28.11 -17.32 -0.74
CA VAL A 179 28.97 -16.44 -1.54
C VAL A 179 29.42 -17.15 -2.80
N THR A 180 29.53 -16.42 -3.90
CA THR A 180 30.04 -16.96 -5.18
C THR A 180 31.48 -16.51 -5.37
N VAL A 181 32.40 -17.45 -5.57
CA VAL A 181 33.81 -17.15 -5.84
C VAL A 181 33.95 -16.58 -7.25
N MET A 182 34.43 -15.35 -7.36
CA MET A 182 34.68 -14.67 -8.64
C MET A 182 36.11 -14.91 -9.13
N ALA A 183 37.07 -14.95 -8.23
CA ALA A 183 38.47 -15.22 -8.54
C ALA A 183 39.20 -15.83 -7.35
N GLN A 184 40.17 -16.70 -7.64
CA GLN A 184 41.10 -17.22 -6.66
C GLN A 184 42.45 -17.49 -7.32
N ASP A 185 43.53 -17.21 -6.61
CA ASP A 185 44.89 -17.52 -7.05
C ASP A 185 45.72 -17.86 -5.83
N GLY A 186 46.37 -19.02 -5.82
CA GLY A 186 47.23 -19.46 -4.70
C GLY A 186 48.68 -19.02 -4.87
N SER A 187 49.06 -18.47 -6.02
CA SER A 187 50.44 -18.11 -6.37
C SER A 187 50.45 -16.90 -7.33
N ASN A 188 49.68 -15.88 -6.99
CA ASN A 188 49.60 -14.64 -7.76
C ASN A 188 50.99 -13.98 -7.84
N SER A 189 51.31 -13.45 -9.01
CA SER A 189 52.55 -12.71 -9.30
C SER A 189 52.30 -11.30 -9.82
N ARG A 190 51.04 -10.83 -9.83
CA ARG A 190 50.62 -9.51 -10.31
C ARG A 190 50.41 -8.57 -9.13
N ASP A 191 50.93 -7.36 -9.22
CA ASP A 191 50.74 -6.33 -8.19
C ASP A 191 49.28 -5.86 -8.10
N THR A 192 48.64 -5.78 -9.26
CA THR A 192 47.24 -5.43 -9.45
C THR A 192 46.43 -6.69 -9.73
N ILE A 193 45.43 -6.94 -8.90
CA ILE A 193 44.42 -7.97 -9.14
C ILE A 193 43.21 -7.28 -9.75
N ASP A 194 42.94 -7.61 -11.02
CA ASP A 194 41.82 -7.08 -11.82
C ASP A 194 40.89 -8.25 -12.16
N VAL A 195 39.67 -8.21 -11.63
CA VAL A 195 38.68 -9.28 -11.74
C VAL A 195 37.45 -8.74 -12.45
N ARG A 196 37.13 -9.33 -13.61
CA ARG A 196 35.98 -8.96 -14.45
C ARG A 196 35.03 -10.15 -14.57
N PHE A 197 33.74 -9.87 -14.44
CA PHE A 197 32.67 -10.87 -14.49
C PHE A 197 31.40 -10.24 -15.08
N PRO A 198 30.40 -11.05 -15.50
CA PRO A 198 29.13 -10.50 -15.98
C PRO A 198 28.47 -9.59 -14.96
N LEU A 199 27.88 -8.48 -15.43
CA LEU A 199 27.15 -7.52 -14.59
C LEU A 199 26.06 -8.22 -13.79
N GLN A 200 26.13 -8.10 -12.47
CA GLN A 200 25.18 -8.68 -11.54
C GLN A 200 25.09 -7.84 -10.27
N TYR A 201 24.01 -8.00 -9.51
CA TYR A 201 23.88 -7.33 -8.23
C TYR A 201 24.88 -7.88 -7.21
N VAL A 202 25.58 -6.96 -6.55
CA VAL A 202 26.49 -7.23 -5.44
C VAL A 202 26.13 -6.29 -4.30
N ARG A 203 26.07 -6.83 -3.08
CA ARG A 203 26.03 -6.05 -1.84
C ARG A 203 27.22 -6.35 -0.96
N TYR A 204 27.60 -7.62 -0.86
CA TYR A 204 28.70 -8.05 -0.01
C TYR A 204 29.86 -8.57 -0.85
N LEU A 205 31.07 -8.19 -0.46
CA LEU A 205 32.31 -8.70 -0.99
C LEU A 205 33.14 -9.32 0.13
N ARG A 206 33.76 -10.45 -0.18
CA ARG A 206 34.66 -11.18 0.70
C ARG A 206 36.02 -11.33 0.03
N LEU A 207 37.08 -10.86 0.68
CA LEU A 207 38.45 -11.05 0.22
C LEU A 207 39.26 -11.75 1.31
N GLU A 208 39.80 -12.92 1.00
CA GLU A 208 40.59 -13.72 1.93
C GLU A 208 42.03 -13.87 1.43
N SER A 209 43.00 -13.59 2.29
CA SER A 209 44.41 -13.88 2.02
C SER A 209 44.72 -15.35 2.27
N THR A 210 45.37 -16.03 1.33
CA THR A 210 45.65 -17.48 1.44
C THR A 210 47.13 -17.81 1.66
N GLN A 211 48.01 -16.81 1.61
CA GLN A 211 49.46 -16.96 1.75
C GLN A 211 50.02 -16.12 2.90
N ARG A 212 51.19 -16.52 3.45
CA ARG A 212 51.81 -15.93 4.65
C ARG A 212 52.80 -14.79 4.37
N PHE A 213 52.73 -14.18 3.19
CA PHE A 213 53.66 -13.11 2.82
C PHE A 213 53.12 -11.75 3.27
N ASN A 214 54.00 -10.77 3.47
CA ASN A 214 53.57 -9.37 3.65
C ASN A 214 52.73 -8.94 2.46
N TRP A 215 51.62 -8.26 2.74
CA TRP A 215 50.80 -7.60 1.75
C TRP A 215 50.11 -6.35 2.30
N GLU A 216 49.69 -5.47 1.40
CA GLU A 216 48.83 -4.33 1.68
C GLU A 216 47.81 -4.12 0.57
N ILE A 217 46.75 -3.39 0.88
CA ILE A 217 45.80 -2.84 -0.09
C ILE A 217 45.77 -1.33 0.10
N ASP A 218 46.19 -0.62 -0.93
CA ASP A 218 46.01 0.82 -1.12
C ASP A 218 44.51 1.06 -1.31
N GLU A 219 44.03 0.71 -2.49
CA GLU A 219 42.64 0.89 -2.88
C GLU A 219 41.98 -0.44 -3.26
N LEU A 220 40.73 -0.60 -2.87
CA LEU A 220 39.77 -1.52 -3.46
C LEU A 220 38.81 -0.71 -4.34
N GLU A 221 38.95 -0.85 -5.65
CA GLU A 221 38.09 -0.21 -6.63
C GLU A 221 36.98 -1.16 -7.07
N ILE A 222 35.75 -0.67 -7.11
CA ILE A 222 34.56 -1.43 -7.51
C ILE A 222 33.84 -0.64 -8.58
N PHE A 223 33.59 -1.28 -9.73
CA PHE A 223 32.97 -0.66 -10.89
C PHE A 223 31.80 -1.50 -11.38
N GLY A 224 30.86 -0.81 -12.02
CA GLY A 224 29.76 -1.44 -12.70
C GLY A 224 28.88 -0.41 -13.38
N SER A 225 27.60 -0.72 -13.46
CA SER A 225 26.61 0.14 -14.10
C SER A 225 25.21 -0.17 -13.60
N GLY A 226 24.30 0.78 -13.80
CA GLY A 226 22.87 0.56 -13.63
C GLY A 226 22.31 0.98 -12.27
N PHE A 227 21.00 0.88 -12.15
CA PHE A 227 20.22 1.29 -10.98
C PHE A 227 20.35 0.30 -9.82
N VAL A 228 20.34 0.83 -8.60
CA VAL A 228 20.03 0.02 -7.42
C VAL A 228 18.61 -0.56 -7.58
N PRO A 229 18.38 -1.81 -7.16
CA PRO A 229 17.09 -2.48 -7.39
C PRO A 229 15.99 -1.98 -6.46
N GLU A 230 16.35 -1.40 -5.32
CA GLU A 230 15.43 -0.93 -4.28
C GLU A 230 15.93 0.41 -3.74
N ALA A 231 15.02 1.37 -3.61
CA ALA A 231 15.29 2.65 -2.96
C ALA A 231 14.03 3.19 -2.29
N ASP A 232 14.19 3.83 -1.13
CA ASP A 232 13.10 4.44 -0.37
C ASP A 232 13.28 5.94 -0.27
N TYR A 233 12.17 6.67 -0.35
CA TYR A 233 12.04 8.07 -0.05
C TYR A 233 10.90 8.26 0.97
N LEU A 234 11.22 8.86 2.12
CA LEU A 234 10.26 9.28 3.12
C LEU A 234 10.24 10.81 3.16
N SER A 235 9.06 11.40 3.02
CA SER A 235 8.94 12.84 3.12
C SER A 235 9.09 13.35 4.55
N GLU A 236 9.48 14.61 4.69
CA GLU A 236 9.24 15.37 5.92
C GLU A 236 7.74 15.37 6.28
N VAL A 237 7.45 15.65 7.55
CA VAL A 237 6.09 15.87 8.01
C VAL A 237 5.64 17.25 7.55
N PHE A 238 4.65 17.28 6.65
CA PHE A 238 4.04 18.53 6.20
C PHE A 238 3.02 19.00 7.24
N ASP A 239 3.23 20.21 7.77
CA ASP A 239 2.30 20.87 8.69
C ASP A 239 1.39 21.85 7.93
N MET A 240 0.08 21.60 7.94
CA MET A 240 -0.91 22.49 7.31
C MET A 240 -1.31 23.69 8.17
N GLU A 241 -0.69 23.84 9.35
CA GLU A 241 -0.94 24.82 10.43
C GLU A 241 -2.27 24.64 11.16
N GLN A 242 -3.28 24.13 10.44
CA GLN A 242 -4.63 23.85 10.91
C GLN A 242 -5.16 22.59 10.25
N ASP A 243 -6.30 22.09 10.73
CA ASP A 243 -6.95 20.92 10.14
C ASP A 243 -7.37 21.20 8.69
N ALA A 244 -7.01 20.26 7.81
CA ALA A 244 -7.19 20.38 6.38
C ALA A 244 -7.83 19.12 5.78
N LEU A 245 -8.46 19.30 4.62
CA LEU A 245 -9.00 18.24 3.80
C LEU A 245 -8.03 17.93 2.65
N TRP A 246 -8.00 16.66 2.26
CA TRP A 246 -7.15 16.16 1.18
C TRP A 246 -7.95 15.97 -0.09
N GLY A 247 -7.43 16.50 -1.20
CA GLY A 247 -8.00 16.29 -2.53
C GLY A 247 -7.32 15.14 -3.24
N ARG A 248 -6.85 15.41 -4.46
CA ARG A 248 -6.15 14.42 -5.30
C ARG A 248 -4.64 14.44 -5.09
N LEU A 249 -4.04 13.26 -5.30
CA LEU A 249 -2.60 13.06 -5.35
C LEU A 249 -2.17 12.87 -6.80
N GLN A 250 -1.29 13.72 -7.30
CA GLN A 250 -0.76 13.67 -8.66
C GLN A 250 0.74 13.49 -8.61
N TRP A 251 1.29 12.72 -9.55
CA TRP A 251 2.72 12.62 -9.75
C TRP A 251 3.05 12.42 -11.23
N ALA A 252 4.28 12.80 -11.59
CA ALA A 252 4.83 12.64 -12.93
C ALA A 252 6.11 11.81 -12.86
N THR A 253 6.18 10.76 -13.68
CA THR A 253 7.31 9.83 -13.73
C THR A 253 7.78 9.59 -15.15
N GLU A 254 9.03 9.17 -15.26
CA GLU A 254 9.63 8.67 -16.50
C GLU A 254 10.29 7.33 -16.21
N GLN A 255 10.03 6.33 -17.05
CA GLN A 255 10.69 5.04 -16.96
C GLN A 255 11.93 5.02 -17.85
N VAL A 256 13.02 4.50 -17.31
CA VAL A 256 14.28 4.24 -18.00
C VAL A 256 14.37 2.74 -18.25
N GLY A 257 14.70 2.33 -19.47
CA GLY A 257 14.73 0.91 -19.83
C GLY A 257 13.34 0.33 -20.13
N LEU A 258 13.07 -0.89 -19.65
CA LEU A 258 11.84 -1.64 -19.87
C LEU A 258 10.76 -1.29 -18.84
N PRO A 259 9.62 -0.68 -19.24
CA PRO A 259 8.65 -0.13 -18.30
C PRO A 259 7.94 -1.13 -17.36
N GLN A 260 8.08 -2.42 -17.62
CA GLN A 260 7.47 -3.48 -16.81
C GLN A 260 8.40 -3.99 -15.70
N ARG A 261 9.67 -3.57 -15.73
CA ARG A 261 10.71 -4.04 -14.82
C ARG A 261 11.02 -3.06 -13.70
N SER A 262 10.46 -1.85 -13.75
CA SER A 262 10.55 -0.86 -12.68
C SER A 262 9.16 -0.39 -12.25
N ARG A 263 8.97 -0.17 -10.95
CA ARG A 263 7.71 0.33 -10.38
C ARG A 263 7.96 1.29 -9.24
N LEU A 264 7.01 2.21 -9.08
CA LEU A 264 6.91 3.14 -7.96
C LEU A 264 5.72 2.74 -7.10
N ILE A 265 5.96 2.59 -5.80
CA ILE A 265 4.92 2.35 -4.81
C ILE A 265 4.80 3.60 -3.94
N LEU A 266 3.76 4.37 -4.18
CA LEU A 266 3.44 5.58 -3.43
C LEU A 266 2.40 5.28 -2.35
N ARG A 267 2.60 5.80 -1.14
CA ARG A 267 1.67 5.73 -0.02
C ARG A 267 1.64 7.05 0.75
N THR A 268 0.54 7.29 1.45
CA THR A 268 0.36 8.49 2.28
C THR A 268 -0.14 8.11 3.67
N ARG A 269 0.10 8.97 4.66
CA ARG A 269 -0.52 8.93 5.99
C ARG A 269 -0.77 10.35 6.48
N SER A 270 -1.67 10.51 7.44
CA SER A 270 -1.99 11.81 8.05
C SER A 270 -2.12 11.67 9.57
N GLY A 271 -1.99 12.78 10.29
CA GLY A 271 -2.00 12.76 11.75
C GLY A 271 -2.34 14.10 12.39
N SER A 272 -2.41 14.09 13.72
CA SER A 272 -2.73 15.26 14.54
C SER A 272 -1.56 15.75 15.40
N SER A 273 -0.40 15.10 15.31
CA SER A 273 0.84 15.47 16.00
C SER A 273 1.99 15.64 15.01
N PRO A 274 2.94 16.56 15.25
CA PRO A 274 4.11 16.73 14.38
C PRO A 274 5.14 15.59 14.52
N ALA A 275 5.01 14.71 15.52
CA ALA A 275 6.02 13.70 15.86
C ALA A 275 5.50 12.25 15.66
N PRO A 276 5.40 11.74 14.41
CA PRO A 276 4.82 10.42 14.13
C PRO A 276 5.57 9.25 14.78
N ASP A 277 6.87 9.38 15.05
CA ASP A 277 7.67 8.29 15.62
C ASP A 277 7.57 8.23 17.16
N ASP A 278 7.37 9.39 17.80
CA ASP A 278 7.18 9.49 19.25
C ASP A 278 5.71 9.29 19.66
N GLU A 279 4.76 9.70 18.79
CA GLU A 279 3.31 9.64 19.03
C GLU A 279 2.57 8.87 17.91
N PRO A 280 2.90 7.59 17.66
CA PRO A 280 2.38 6.84 16.50
C PRO A 280 0.87 6.66 16.50
N ASP A 281 0.23 6.61 17.68
CA ASP A 281 -1.23 6.46 17.82
C ASP A 281 -2.01 7.69 17.34
N THR A 282 -1.34 8.82 17.13
CA THR A 282 -1.95 10.06 16.60
C THR A 282 -1.95 10.14 15.07
N TRP A 283 -1.37 9.13 14.42
CA TRP A 283 -1.24 9.01 12.96
C TRP A 283 -2.02 7.82 12.42
N SER A 284 -2.55 7.97 11.21
CA SER A 284 -3.10 6.84 10.48
C SER A 284 -2.01 5.83 10.12
N PRO A 285 -2.34 4.54 9.93
CA PRO A 285 -1.46 3.65 9.18
C PRO A 285 -1.21 4.22 7.77
N TRP A 286 -0.16 3.72 7.11
CA TRP A 286 0.08 4.01 5.71
C TRP A 286 -1.10 3.52 4.84
N SER A 287 -1.46 4.31 3.85
CA SER A 287 -2.49 3.95 2.87
C SER A 287 -2.12 2.67 2.11
N THR A 288 -3.12 2.08 1.46
CA THR A 288 -2.82 1.15 0.36
C THR A 288 -2.08 1.89 -0.76
N PRO A 289 -1.27 1.19 -1.58
CA PRO A 289 -0.59 1.80 -2.72
C PRO A 289 -1.54 2.48 -3.70
N TYR A 290 -1.19 3.70 -4.11
CA TYR A 290 -1.89 4.39 -5.18
C TYR A 290 -1.64 3.69 -6.52
N ARG A 291 -2.66 3.68 -7.39
CA ARG A 291 -2.59 3.01 -8.70
C ARG A 291 -2.39 4.00 -9.82
N ASN A 292 -3.05 5.16 -9.75
CA ASN A 292 -3.04 6.16 -10.80
C ASN A 292 -2.78 7.56 -10.24
N SER A 293 -1.99 8.32 -11.00
CA SER A 293 -1.85 9.76 -10.77
C SER A 293 -3.23 10.42 -10.92
N GLY A 294 -3.63 11.23 -9.94
CA GLY A 294 -4.94 11.86 -9.83
C GLY A 294 -5.95 11.12 -8.95
N ASP A 295 -5.58 9.96 -8.38
CA ASP A 295 -6.43 9.26 -7.40
C ASP A 295 -6.70 10.15 -6.16
N PRO A 296 -7.89 10.08 -5.54
CA PRO A 296 -8.15 10.77 -4.27
C PRO A 296 -7.22 10.27 -3.17
N ILE A 297 -6.78 11.18 -2.31
CA ILE A 297 -5.95 10.83 -1.16
C ILE A 297 -6.74 9.92 -0.21
N LEU A 298 -6.14 8.79 0.13
CA LEU A 298 -6.77 7.73 0.94
C LEU A 298 -6.55 7.93 2.44
N SER A 299 -5.65 8.82 2.83
CA SER A 299 -5.37 9.11 4.24
C SER A 299 -6.55 9.86 4.88
N PRO A 300 -6.87 9.63 6.17
CA PRO A 300 -7.98 10.31 6.83
C PRO A 300 -7.86 11.83 6.84
N ALA A 301 -9.01 12.51 6.74
CA ALA A 301 -9.20 13.94 6.89
C ALA A 301 -10.51 14.21 7.67
N PRO A 302 -10.61 15.31 8.41
CA PRO A 302 -9.65 16.40 8.51
C PRO A 302 -8.44 16.04 9.38
N ARG A 303 -7.24 16.48 8.97
CA ARG A 303 -5.99 16.34 9.73
C ARG A 303 -5.06 17.51 9.44
N ARG A 304 -4.24 17.88 10.43
CA ARG A 304 -3.24 18.96 10.30
C ARG A 304 -1.95 18.49 9.63
N TYR A 305 -1.51 17.25 9.88
CA TYR A 305 -0.22 16.76 9.39
C TYR A 305 -0.39 15.71 8.29
N PHE A 306 0.51 15.74 7.33
CA PHE A 306 0.52 14.83 6.18
C PHE A 306 1.95 14.34 5.88
N GLN A 307 2.08 13.09 5.44
CA GLN A 307 3.35 12.53 5.00
C GLN A 307 3.13 11.54 3.86
N PHE A 308 4.09 11.46 2.95
CA PHE A 308 4.10 10.45 1.89
C PHE A 308 5.40 9.63 1.91
N SER A 309 5.33 8.43 1.36
CA SER A 309 6.49 7.57 1.13
C SER A 309 6.46 7.01 -0.29
N MET A 310 7.64 6.85 -0.86
CA MET A 310 7.85 6.21 -2.15
C MET A 310 8.85 5.08 -1.99
N ALA A 311 8.47 3.88 -2.43
CA ALA A 311 9.39 2.78 -2.64
C ALA A 311 9.57 2.57 -4.15
N PHE A 312 10.82 2.53 -4.57
CA PHE A 312 11.23 2.27 -5.94
C PHE A 312 11.73 0.84 -6.01
N GLU A 313 11.20 0.05 -6.94
CA GLU A 313 11.56 -1.36 -7.09
C GLU A 313 11.88 -1.64 -8.56
N SER A 314 12.98 -2.35 -8.81
CA SER A 314 13.43 -2.76 -10.14
C SER A 314 13.91 -4.21 -10.18
N ASP A 315 13.49 -4.93 -11.20
CA ASP A 315 13.90 -6.29 -11.54
C ASP A 315 15.05 -6.30 -12.57
N GLY A 316 15.59 -5.14 -12.97
CA GLY A 316 16.62 -5.04 -13.99
C GLY A 316 17.68 -3.98 -13.68
N LEU A 317 18.94 -4.32 -13.97
CA LEU A 317 20.09 -3.46 -13.71
C LEU A 317 20.03 -2.14 -14.47
N GLU A 318 19.49 -2.14 -15.69
CA GLU A 318 19.41 -0.94 -16.54
C GLU A 318 18.00 -0.32 -16.53
N ASP A 319 17.09 -0.89 -15.73
CA ASP A 319 15.69 -0.48 -15.68
C ASP A 319 15.45 0.33 -14.40
N GLY A 320 14.82 1.50 -14.52
CA GLY A 320 14.62 2.41 -13.42
C GLY A 320 13.43 3.32 -13.63
N ILE A 321 12.98 3.98 -12.56
CA ILE A 321 11.91 4.97 -12.62
C ILE A 321 12.37 6.25 -11.94
N ALA A 322 12.24 7.36 -12.66
CA ALA A 322 12.50 8.69 -12.15
C ALA A 322 11.18 9.41 -11.90
N VAL A 323 11.11 10.22 -10.85
CA VAL A 323 9.96 11.07 -10.49
C VAL A 323 10.36 12.52 -10.72
N ASP A 324 9.57 13.21 -11.54
CA ASP A 324 9.70 14.66 -11.75
C ASP A 324 9.15 15.40 -10.53
N SER A 325 7.85 15.21 -10.28
CA SER A 325 7.11 15.94 -9.26
C SER A 325 6.04 15.08 -8.62
N LEU A 326 5.71 15.41 -7.37
CA LEU A 326 4.49 15.00 -6.69
C LEU A 326 3.72 16.25 -6.26
N ALA A 327 2.41 16.27 -6.48
CA ALA A 327 1.53 17.34 -6.07
C ALA A 327 0.32 16.76 -5.32
N PHE A 328 -0.09 17.41 -4.24
CA PHE A 328 -1.30 17.06 -3.51
C PHE A 328 -2.16 18.28 -3.24
N GLU A 329 -3.46 18.11 -3.47
CA GLU A 329 -4.49 19.12 -3.22
C GLU A 329 -4.83 19.17 -1.73
N VAL A 330 -4.85 20.38 -1.18
CA VAL A 330 -5.19 20.66 0.22
C VAL A 330 -6.24 21.75 0.27
N PHE A 331 -7.33 21.53 1.01
CA PHE A 331 -8.31 22.55 1.32
C PHE A 331 -8.28 22.88 2.81
N ARG A 332 -8.09 24.17 3.13
CA ARG A 332 -7.96 24.65 4.52
C ARG A 332 -8.63 26.01 4.74
N PRO A 333 -9.19 26.29 5.93
CA PRO A 333 -9.47 25.32 6.99
C PRO A 333 -10.52 24.29 6.52
N ALA A 334 -10.53 23.12 7.18
CA ALA A 334 -11.60 22.13 7.02
C ALA A 334 -12.99 22.74 7.25
N LEU A 335 -14.04 22.08 6.76
CA LEU A 335 -15.41 22.61 6.86
C LEU A 335 -15.91 22.64 8.31
N ALA A 336 -15.51 21.67 9.12
CA ALA A 336 -15.82 21.56 10.53
C ALA A 336 -14.72 20.75 11.27
N GLN A 337 -14.61 20.94 12.58
CA GLN A 337 -13.72 20.14 13.42
C GLN A 337 -14.12 18.67 13.44
N ALA A 338 -15.42 18.39 13.55
CA ALA A 338 -15.97 17.04 13.54
C ALA A 338 -17.36 17.03 12.89
N ILE A 339 -17.65 15.96 12.16
CA ILE A 339 -18.98 15.70 11.60
C ILE A 339 -19.32 14.24 11.90
N VAL A 340 -20.24 14.03 12.82
CA VAL A 340 -20.67 12.70 13.26
C VAL A 340 -22.09 12.48 12.78
N GLY A 341 -22.42 11.27 12.33
CA GLY A 341 -23.76 10.94 11.89
C GLY A 341 -24.16 9.50 12.17
N GLU A 342 -25.48 9.30 12.17
CA GLU A 342 -26.13 8.02 12.36
C GLU A 342 -27.40 7.93 11.51
N ILE A 343 -27.78 6.70 11.15
CA ILE A 343 -29.02 6.44 10.40
C ILE A 343 -29.98 5.57 11.21
N TRP A 344 -31.27 5.89 11.12
CA TRP A 344 -32.34 5.13 11.76
C TRP A 344 -33.51 4.88 10.80
N PRO A 345 -34.16 3.70 10.82
CA PRO A 345 -33.80 2.49 11.59
C PRO A 345 -32.59 1.75 10.99
N GLN A 346 -31.82 1.07 11.84
CA GLN A 346 -30.66 0.26 11.41
C GLN A 346 -31.02 -1.18 11.01
N GLU A 347 -32.30 -1.55 11.07
CA GLU A 347 -32.80 -2.85 10.62
C GLU A 347 -34.11 -2.68 9.85
N VAL A 348 -34.16 -3.14 8.60
CA VAL A 348 -35.31 -2.95 7.70
C VAL A 348 -35.59 -4.17 6.83
N PRO A 349 -36.84 -4.37 6.36
CA PRO A 349 -37.13 -5.39 5.35
C PRO A 349 -36.41 -5.12 4.03
N VAL A 350 -35.89 -6.18 3.40
CA VAL A 350 -35.22 -6.07 2.09
C VAL A 350 -36.18 -5.62 0.99
N GLY A 351 -35.75 -4.65 0.17
CA GLY A 351 -36.47 -4.19 -1.02
C GLY A 351 -37.74 -3.37 -0.74
N VAL A 352 -38.01 -3.04 0.52
CA VAL A 352 -39.17 -2.21 0.90
C VAL A 352 -38.72 -0.77 1.08
N ASP A 353 -39.42 0.16 0.42
CA ASP A 353 -39.21 1.60 0.63
C ASP A 353 -39.46 1.93 2.11
N THR A 354 -38.41 2.38 2.79
CA THR A 354 -38.40 2.69 4.21
C THR A 354 -38.04 4.16 4.41
N SER A 355 -38.75 4.83 5.32
CA SER A 355 -38.39 6.19 5.75
C SER A 355 -37.22 6.13 6.71
N PHE A 356 -36.08 6.69 6.28
CA PHE A 356 -34.88 6.83 7.09
C PHE A 356 -34.79 8.23 7.67
N VAL A 357 -34.26 8.30 8.89
CA VAL A 357 -33.86 9.51 9.59
C VAL A 357 -32.34 9.48 9.66
N TYR A 358 -31.70 10.40 8.95
CA TYR A 358 -30.24 10.59 8.96
C TYR A 358 -29.93 11.81 9.83
N THR A 359 -29.28 11.59 10.96
CA THR A 359 -28.96 12.62 11.95
C THR A 359 -27.48 12.95 11.89
N ILE A 360 -27.14 14.24 11.95
CA ILE A 360 -25.76 14.72 11.83
C ILE A 360 -25.51 15.74 12.94
N GLU A 361 -24.42 15.57 13.68
CA GLU A 361 -23.89 16.56 14.61
C GLU A 361 -22.60 17.14 14.02
N VAL A 362 -22.58 18.46 13.87
CA VAL A 362 -21.44 19.21 13.34
C VAL A 362 -20.84 20.04 14.46
N THR A 363 -19.54 19.89 14.69
CA THR A 363 -18.77 20.66 15.69
C THR A 363 -17.91 21.70 15.00
N ASP A 364 -18.05 22.95 15.42
CA ASP A 364 -17.24 24.11 15.01
C ASP A 364 -17.10 24.25 13.48
N ALA A 365 -18.25 24.40 12.78
CA ALA A 365 -18.24 24.57 11.33
C ALA A 365 -17.83 25.98 10.88
N GLU A 366 -16.87 26.05 9.97
CA GLU A 366 -16.54 27.26 9.19
C GLU A 366 -17.63 27.59 8.17
N GLY A 367 -18.31 26.57 7.66
CA GLY A 367 -19.33 26.71 6.64
C GLY A 367 -19.72 25.41 5.98
N PHE A 368 -21.01 25.22 5.74
CA PHE A 368 -21.53 24.21 4.82
C PHE A 368 -22.94 24.61 4.38
N ASP A 369 -23.32 24.22 3.16
CA ASP A 369 -24.61 24.53 2.54
C ASP A 369 -25.15 23.38 1.70
N ARG A 370 -24.41 22.27 1.59
CA ARG A 370 -24.79 21.09 0.84
C ARG A 370 -24.45 19.82 1.60
N LEU A 371 -25.40 18.90 1.63
CA LEU A 371 -25.27 17.54 2.12
C LEU A 371 -25.43 16.59 0.95
N GLU A 372 -24.55 15.61 0.84
CA GLU A 372 -24.70 14.49 -0.09
C GLU A 372 -24.68 13.17 0.68
N ILE A 373 -25.60 12.26 0.33
CA ILE A 373 -25.69 10.92 0.91
C ILE A 373 -25.70 9.91 -0.24
N ASP A 374 -24.78 8.95 -0.21
CA ASP A 374 -24.80 7.81 -1.11
C ASP A 374 -25.92 6.86 -0.69
N THR A 375 -26.79 6.49 -1.64
CA THR A 375 -27.96 5.64 -1.38
C THR A 375 -27.90 4.37 -2.22
N PRO A 376 -28.35 3.22 -1.68
CA PRO A 376 -28.29 1.93 -2.40
C PRO A 376 -29.27 1.81 -3.57
N ALA A 377 -30.33 2.62 -3.53
CA ALA A 377 -31.41 2.67 -4.50
C ALA A 377 -31.91 4.12 -4.64
N PRO A 378 -32.60 4.46 -5.74
CA PRO A 378 -33.14 5.81 -5.95
C PRO A 378 -34.01 6.26 -4.78
N VAL A 379 -33.79 7.49 -4.30
CA VAL A 379 -34.64 8.09 -3.28
C VAL A 379 -36.00 8.43 -3.87
N ARG A 380 -37.07 7.97 -3.23
CA ARG A 380 -38.47 8.17 -3.68
C ARG A 380 -39.01 9.53 -3.29
N ALA A 381 -38.65 9.99 -2.11
CA ALA A 381 -39.05 11.28 -1.56
C ALA A 381 -38.02 11.73 -0.53
N LEU A 382 -37.60 12.99 -0.61
CA LEU A 382 -37.02 13.71 0.52
C LEU A 382 -38.17 14.43 1.22
N ARG A 383 -38.43 14.06 2.48
CA ARG A 383 -39.60 14.54 3.21
C ARG A 383 -39.32 15.82 3.98
N GLU A 384 -38.16 15.89 4.61
CA GLU A 384 -37.88 16.93 5.59
C GLU A 384 -36.36 17.13 5.76
N LEU A 385 -35.97 18.39 5.97
CA LEU A 385 -34.67 18.80 6.48
C LEU A 385 -34.88 19.72 7.67
N ARG A 386 -34.29 19.37 8.82
CA ARG A 386 -34.23 20.24 10.00
C ARG A 386 -32.81 20.63 10.32
N VAL A 387 -32.64 21.84 10.81
CA VAL A 387 -31.44 22.35 11.47
C VAL A 387 -31.84 22.84 12.86
N ASP A 388 -31.19 22.32 13.91
CA ASP A 388 -31.47 22.63 15.31
C ASP A 388 -32.97 22.53 15.66
N ASP A 389 -33.58 21.40 15.25
CA ASP A 389 -35.01 21.07 15.39
C ASP A 389 -35.99 22.01 14.65
N GLN A 390 -35.51 22.93 13.80
CA GLN A 390 -36.34 23.77 12.94
C GLN A 390 -36.31 23.28 11.50
N GLU A 391 -37.48 23.09 10.90
CA GLU A 391 -37.61 22.79 9.48
C GLU A 391 -37.15 24.00 8.65
N ILE A 392 -36.30 23.75 7.65
CA ILE A 392 -35.75 24.80 6.78
C ILE A 392 -36.03 24.50 5.30
N GLU A 393 -36.00 25.55 4.47
CA GLU A 393 -36.09 25.38 3.02
C GLU A 393 -34.83 24.73 2.44
N PHE A 394 -35.03 23.85 1.47
CA PHE A 394 -33.98 23.16 0.74
C PHE A 394 -34.34 22.95 -0.73
N SER A 395 -33.34 22.63 -1.53
CA SER A 395 -33.49 22.09 -2.87
C SER A 395 -32.84 20.72 -2.94
N GLU A 396 -33.43 19.81 -3.71
CA GLU A 396 -32.98 18.42 -3.82
C GLU A 396 -32.45 18.09 -5.22
N GLU A 397 -31.45 17.22 -5.25
CA GLU A 397 -30.91 16.61 -6.46
C GLU A 397 -30.94 15.09 -6.26
N LEU A 398 -31.93 14.42 -6.87
CA LEU A 398 -32.13 12.98 -6.72
C LEU A 398 -31.45 12.23 -7.86
N GLY A 399 -30.49 11.38 -7.50
CA GLY A 399 -29.77 10.51 -8.43
C GLY A 399 -30.20 9.04 -8.30
N ALA A 400 -29.69 8.20 -9.21
CA ALA A 400 -29.95 6.75 -9.16
C ALA A 400 -29.35 6.06 -7.93
N LYS A 401 -28.32 6.67 -7.32
CA LYS A 401 -27.57 6.15 -6.16
C LYS A 401 -27.08 7.27 -5.22
N GLY A 402 -27.81 8.37 -5.17
CA GLY A 402 -27.37 9.52 -4.38
C GLY A 402 -28.50 10.51 -4.11
N LEU A 403 -28.37 11.19 -2.98
CA LEU A 403 -29.23 12.27 -2.53
C LEU A 403 -28.34 13.50 -2.31
N GLY A 404 -28.56 14.56 -3.09
CA GLY A 404 -28.00 15.88 -2.83
C GLY A 404 -29.05 16.79 -2.24
N VAL A 405 -28.71 17.49 -1.16
CA VAL A 405 -29.60 18.48 -0.50
C VAL A 405 -28.82 19.77 -0.34
N SER A 406 -29.31 20.86 -0.94
CA SER A 406 -28.71 22.19 -0.83
C SER A 406 -29.65 23.13 -0.05
N PHE A 407 -29.10 23.88 0.89
CA PHE A 407 -29.83 24.72 1.84
C PHE A 407 -29.04 26.00 2.15
N ALA A 408 -29.62 26.91 2.94
CA ALA A 408 -28.92 28.14 3.32
C ALA A 408 -27.66 27.83 4.15
N ARG A 409 -26.52 28.47 3.83
CA ARG A 409 -25.23 28.23 4.49
C ARG A 409 -25.30 28.32 6.01
N GLN A 410 -24.77 27.29 6.69
CA GLN A 410 -24.73 27.14 8.15
C GLN A 410 -23.28 27.24 8.66
N THR A 411 -23.11 27.63 9.92
CA THR A 411 -21.80 27.77 10.61
C THR A 411 -21.92 27.45 12.10
N GLY A 412 -20.79 27.19 12.77
CA GLY A 412 -20.73 26.83 14.19
C GLY A 412 -21.26 25.42 14.48
N ASN A 413 -21.63 25.17 15.74
CA ASN A 413 -22.22 23.89 16.13
C ASN A 413 -23.65 23.77 15.60
N ARG A 414 -23.97 22.66 14.93
CA ARG A 414 -25.28 22.43 14.32
C ARG A 414 -25.70 20.97 14.42
N ALA A 415 -27.00 20.74 14.61
CA ALA A 415 -27.63 19.44 14.47
C ALA A 415 -28.51 19.43 13.23
N LEU A 416 -28.28 18.50 12.31
CA LEU A 416 -29.13 18.29 11.13
C LEU A 416 -29.93 17.00 11.29
N GLN A 417 -31.14 17.02 10.74
CA GLN A 417 -31.94 15.82 10.56
C GLN A 417 -32.55 15.81 9.17
N VAL A 418 -32.30 14.74 8.42
CA VAL A 418 -32.85 14.54 7.08
C VAL A 418 -33.73 13.31 7.06
N VAL A 419 -34.95 13.46 6.55
CA VAL A 419 -35.90 12.36 6.42
C VAL A 419 -36.12 12.06 4.94
N PHE A 420 -35.81 10.84 4.51
CA PHE A 420 -35.97 10.42 3.12
C PHE A 420 -36.40 8.96 2.99
N ASP A 421 -37.02 8.62 1.87
CA ASP A 421 -37.53 7.28 1.58
C ASP A 421 -36.67 6.57 0.53
N THR A 422 -36.13 5.40 0.86
CA THR A 422 -35.45 4.53 -0.11
C THR A 422 -35.51 3.06 0.34
N ALA A 423 -35.13 2.14 -0.54
CA ALA A 423 -35.09 0.70 -0.27
C ALA A 423 -33.67 0.20 -0.05
N VAL A 424 -33.47 -0.67 0.94
CA VAL A 424 -32.20 -1.38 1.17
C VAL A 424 -32.26 -2.75 0.49
N LEU A 425 -31.26 -3.05 -0.33
CA LEU A 425 -31.26 -4.24 -1.21
C LEU A 425 -30.26 -5.32 -0.78
N ARG A 426 -29.36 -5.01 0.17
CA ARG A 426 -28.26 -5.88 0.58
C ARG A 426 -28.04 -5.79 2.09
N TYR A 427 -27.52 -6.88 2.66
CA TYR A 427 -27.05 -6.89 4.03
C TYR A 427 -25.94 -5.86 4.24
N GLU A 428 -25.98 -5.16 5.38
CA GLU A 428 -24.96 -4.20 5.82
C GLU A 428 -24.69 -3.09 4.80
N THR A 429 -25.76 -2.43 4.35
CA THR A 429 -25.66 -1.29 3.44
C THR A 429 -25.29 -0.03 4.22
N VAL A 430 -24.18 0.62 3.86
CA VAL A 430 -23.73 1.88 4.48
C VAL A 430 -24.23 3.08 3.69
N PHE A 431 -24.75 4.08 4.40
CA PHE A 431 -25.14 5.38 3.84
C PHE A 431 -24.02 6.39 4.08
N THR A 432 -23.07 6.49 3.16
CA THR A 432 -21.95 7.42 3.30
C THR A 432 -22.42 8.86 3.02
N GLY A 433 -22.31 9.72 4.02
CA GLY A 433 -22.63 11.14 3.92
C GLY A 433 -21.39 12.04 3.80
N ARG A 434 -21.57 13.23 3.22
CA ARG A 434 -20.55 14.28 3.13
C ARG A 434 -21.18 15.67 3.14
N LEU A 435 -20.52 16.63 3.79
CA LEU A 435 -20.88 18.06 3.74
C LEU A 435 -19.95 18.82 2.80
N LEU A 436 -20.48 19.85 2.15
CA LEU A 436 -19.76 20.76 1.26
C LEU A 436 -20.15 22.23 1.56
N ASP A 437 -19.26 23.16 1.23
CA ASP A 437 -19.52 24.60 1.19
C ASP A 437 -19.39 25.10 -0.26
N THR A 438 -20.50 25.13 -0.98
CA THR A 438 -20.53 25.55 -2.39
C THR A 438 -20.26 27.03 -2.60
N THR A 439 -20.28 27.83 -1.52
CA THR A 439 -19.90 29.25 -1.58
C THR A 439 -18.39 29.47 -1.64
N ARG A 440 -17.60 28.45 -1.28
CA ARG A 440 -16.13 28.51 -1.33
C ARG A 440 -15.62 27.80 -2.59
N GLU A 441 -14.98 28.58 -3.46
CA GLU A 441 -14.38 28.04 -4.67
C GLU A 441 -13.31 26.98 -4.35
N GLY A 442 -13.46 25.79 -4.94
CA GLY A 442 -12.55 24.67 -4.75
C GLY A 442 -12.87 23.78 -3.53
N ALA A 443 -13.91 24.09 -2.73
CA ALA A 443 -14.22 23.33 -1.52
C ALA A 443 -14.29 21.82 -1.73
N LEU A 444 -13.51 21.12 -0.91
CA LEU A 444 -13.52 19.66 -0.85
C LEU A 444 -14.61 19.18 0.11
N PRO A 445 -15.29 18.08 -0.21
CA PRO A 445 -16.26 17.49 0.70
C PRO A 445 -15.57 16.96 1.96
N GLN A 446 -16.20 17.16 3.12
CA GLN A 446 -15.82 16.52 4.37
C GLN A 446 -16.78 15.36 4.66
N VAL A 447 -16.23 14.17 4.88
CA VAL A 447 -17.00 12.95 5.13
C VAL A 447 -17.62 12.98 6.52
N ILE A 448 -18.83 12.41 6.64
CA ILE A 448 -19.52 12.20 7.91
C ILE A 448 -19.03 10.88 8.50
N GLU A 449 -18.48 10.93 9.71
CA GLU A 449 -18.05 9.75 10.45
C GLU A 449 -19.22 9.12 11.21
N SER A 450 -19.23 7.79 11.32
CA SER A 450 -20.23 7.08 12.13
C SER A 450 -20.04 7.38 13.61
N GLY A 451 -21.13 7.73 14.31
CA GLY A 451 -21.13 7.83 15.76
C GLY A 451 -22.47 8.33 16.28
N ASN A 452 -22.57 8.47 17.60
CA ASN A 452 -23.80 8.92 18.25
C ASN A 452 -24.03 10.42 18.02
N ALA A 453 -24.86 10.76 17.03
CA ALA A 453 -25.23 12.14 16.71
C ALA A 453 -26.53 12.58 17.41
N ALA A 454 -27.35 11.64 17.87
CA ALA A 454 -28.50 11.94 18.71
C ALA A 454 -28.76 10.83 19.74
N PRO A 455 -28.58 11.11 21.05
CA PRO A 455 -28.73 10.13 22.13
C PRO A 455 -30.13 9.48 22.26
N ARG A 456 -31.12 9.99 21.52
CA ARG A 456 -32.50 9.48 21.51
C ARG A 456 -32.66 8.23 20.64
N PHE A 457 -31.76 7.98 19.70
CA PHE A 457 -31.75 6.76 18.90
C PHE A 457 -30.83 5.73 19.55
N ALA A 458 -31.16 4.45 19.41
CA ALA A 458 -30.42 3.37 20.06
C ALA A 458 -29.17 2.91 19.29
N GLY A 459 -28.92 3.49 18.10
CA GLY A 459 -27.80 3.14 17.23
C GLY A 459 -26.90 4.33 16.97
N ASP A 460 -25.64 4.05 16.63
CA ASP A 460 -24.52 4.99 16.47
C ASP A 460 -23.74 4.71 15.18
N ASP A 461 -24.44 4.21 14.16
CA ASP A 461 -23.86 3.68 12.91
C ASP A 461 -24.62 4.21 11.69
N LEU A 462 -23.90 4.32 10.57
CA LEU A 462 -24.39 4.67 9.23
C LEU A 462 -24.81 3.43 8.42
N SER A 463 -24.66 2.23 8.99
CA SER A 463 -25.06 0.97 8.38
C SER A 463 -26.50 0.57 8.68
N VAL A 464 -27.16 0.00 7.69
CA VAL A 464 -28.49 -0.60 7.81
C VAL A 464 -28.41 -2.06 7.43
N ARG A 465 -28.90 -2.91 8.34
CA ARG A 465 -29.00 -4.36 8.16
C ARG A 465 -30.39 -4.72 7.63
N VAL A 466 -30.44 -5.81 6.86
CA VAL A 466 -31.69 -6.51 6.58
C VAL A 466 -31.68 -7.79 7.41
N PRO A 467 -32.71 -8.06 8.24
CA PRO A 467 -32.70 -9.25 9.09
C PRO A 467 -32.71 -10.50 8.21
N LEU A 468 -31.73 -11.38 8.45
CA LEU A 468 -31.61 -12.67 7.77
C LEU A 468 -32.56 -13.74 8.35
N GLN A 469 -33.23 -13.44 9.48
CA GLN A 469 -34.09 -14.38 10.18
C GLN A 469 -35.39 -14.65 9.40
N GLY A 470 -35.59 -15.93 9.04
CA GLY A 470 -36.80 -16.42 8.38
C GLY A 470 -36.70 -16.55 6.85
N GLN A 471 -35.57 -16.18 6.24
CA GLN A 471 -35.30 -16.49 4.83
C GLN A 471 -34.47 -17.76 4.72
N ARG A 472 -34.91 -18.70 3.88
CA ARG A 472 -34.16 -19.92 3.59
C ARG A 472 -32.83 -19.59 2.89
N LEU A 473 -31.69 -19.84 3.54
CA LEU A 473 -30.35 -19.87 2.95
C LEU A 473 -30.29 -20.82 1.75
N VAL A 474 -31.11 -21.88 1.75
CA VAL A 474 -31.31 -22.78 0.60
C VAL A 474 -32.67 -22.53 -0.05
N TYR A 475 -32.69 -21.66 -1.06
CA TYR A 475 -33.93 -21.14 -1.65
C TYR A 475 -34.60 -22.11 -2.64
N ARG A 476 -33.82 -23.01 -3.27
CA ARG A 476 -34.30 -23.93 -4.30
C ARG A 476 -33.48 -25.21 -4.30
N VAL A 477 -34.12 -26.37 -4.27
CA VAL A 477 -33.51 -27.68 -4.51
C VAL A 477 -34.42 -28.43 -5.48
N SER A 478 -33.88 -28.87 -6.61
CA SER A 478 -34.67 -29.54 -7.67
C SER A 478 -33.81 -30.50 -8.47
N ALA A 479 -34.42 -31.54 -9.02
CA ALA A 479 -33.79 -32.48 -9.94
C ALA A 479 -34.50 -32.37 -11.30
N THR A 480 -33.76 -32.20 -12.39
CA THR A 480 -34.33 -32.13 -13.75
C THR A 480 -33.59 -33.08 -14.70
N PRO A 481 -34.27 -34.07 -15.29
CA PRO A 481 -35.68 -34.42 -15.07
C PRO A 481 -35.92 -34.99 -13.65
N THR A 482 -37.13 -34.82 -13.12
CA THR A 482 -37.51 -35.36 -11.79
C THR A 482 -37.66 -36.89 -11.81
N VAL A 483 -37.86 -37.47 -13.00
CA VAL A 483 -37.90 -38.91 -13.26
C VAL A 483 -36.84 -39.22 -14.32
N PHE A 484 -35.96 -40.19 -14.07
CA PHE A 484 -34.89 -40.54 -15.02
C PHE A 484 -34.63 -42.05 -15.04
N THR A 485 -34.03 -42.53 -16.13
CA THR A 485 -33.83 -43.95 -16.49
C THR A 485 -32.35 -44.26 -16.68
N PRO A 486 -31.60 -44.55 -15.62
CA PRO A 486 -30.16 -44.85 -15.69
C PRO A 486 -29.85 -46.26 -16.22
N ASN A 487 -30.44 -46.62 -17.37
CA ASN A 487 -30.28 -47.94 -18.02
C ASN A 487 -29.12 -47.98 -19.04
N GLY A 488 -28.49 -46.83 -19.32
CA GLY A 488 -27.34 -46.69 -20.21
C GLY A 488 -27.71 -46.63 -21.70
N ASP A 489 -28.96 -46.31 -22.05
CA ASP A 489 -29.43 -46.22 -23.43
C ASP A 489 -29.20 -44.85 -24.09
N GLY A 490 -28.65 -43.88 -23.35
CA GLY A 490 -28.38 -42.51 -23.79
C GLY A 490 -29.55 -41.55 -23.58
N ILE A 491 -30.69 -42.00 -23.06
CA ILE A 491 -31.91 -41.21 -22.90
C ILE A 491 -32.27 -41.11 -21.40
N ASN A 492 -32.24 -39.90 -20.85
CA ASN A 492 -32.53 -39.64 -19.44
C ASN A 492 -31.70 -40.52 -18.46
N ASP A 493 -30.45 -40.86 -18.82
CA ASP A 493 -29.58 -41.66 -17.96
C ASP A 493 -29.15 -40.98 -16.66
N TYR A 494 -29.33 -39.66 -16.57
CA TYR A 494 -29.00 -38.87 -15.39
C TYR A 494 -30.03 -37.77 -15.17
N THR A 495 -30.06 -37.28 -13.93
CA THR A 495 -30.76 -36.05 -13.55
C THR A 495 -29.77 -34.97 -13.16
N THR A 496 -30.09 -33.71 -13.44
CA THR A 496 -29.31 -32.56 -12.97
C THR A 496 -29.94 -32.01 -11.71
N ILE A 497 -29.24 -32.14 -10.60
CA ILE A 497 -29.59 -31.53 -9.33
C ILE A 497 -29.19 -30.06 -9.38
N THR A 498 -30.13 -29.15 -9.19
CA THR A 498 -29.90 -27.71 -9.08
C THR A 498 -30.23 -27.24 -7.67
N TYR A 499 -29.30 -26.50 -7.05
CA TYR A 499 -29.53 -25.86 -5.76
C TYR A 499 -29.02 -24.41 -5.71
N ASP A 500 -29.75 -23.56 -4.99
CA ASP A 500 -29.43 -22.13 -4.82
C ASP A 500 -29.03 -21.87 -3.36
N LEU A 501 -27.81 -21.37 -3.14
CA LEU A 501 -27.31 -20.90 -1.86
C LEU A 501 -27.33 -19.36 -1.84
N LEU A 502 -28.02 -18.77 -0.88
CA LEU A 502 -28.18 -17.33 -0.76
C LEU A 502 -27.65 -16.82 0.59
N TYR A 503 -27.27 -15.54 0.63
CA TYR A 503 -26.95 -14.81 1.86
C TYR A 503 -25.78 -15.36 2.69
N LEU A 504 -24.82 -16.04 2.04
CA LEU A 504 -23.55 -16.43 2.67
C LEU A 504 -22.51 -15.31 2.54
N THR A 505 -21.90 -14.92 3.66
CA THR A 505 -20.82 -13.91 3.78
C THR A 505 -19.46 -14.44 3.32
N GLY A 506 -19.34 -15.74 3.05
CA GLY A 506 -18.13 -16.42 2.61
C GLY A 506 -18.43 -17.85 2.14
N GLN A 507 -17.43 -18.73 2.19
CA GLN A 507 -17.63 -20.16 1.97
C GLN A 507 -18.15 -20.84 3.25
N ALA A 508 -19.14 -21.71 3.12
CA ALA A 508 -19.75 -22.47 4.21
C ALA A 508 -19.68 -23.99 3.93
N PRO A 509 -19.60 -24.86 4.95
CA PRO A 509 -19.74 -26.30 4.74
C PRO A 509 -21.12 -26.65 4.15
N VAL A 510 -21.12 -27.39 3.04
CA VAL A 510 -22.34 -27.82 2.33
C VAL A 510 -22.27 -29.34 2.12
N ALA A 511 -23.39 -30.02 2.33
CA ALA A 511 -23.54 -31.44 2.03
C ALA A 511 -24.73 -31.70 1.10
N LEU A 512 -24.53 -32.57 0.11
CA LEU A 512 -25.54 -33.00 -0.86
C LEU A 512 -25.77 -34.50 -0.70
N ARG A 513 -26.93 -34.90 -0.17
CA ARG A 513 -27.21 -36.29 0.22
C ARG A 513 -28.50 -36.80 -0.43
N ILE A 514 -28.52 -38.09 -0.73
CA ILE A 514 -29.69 -38.81 -1.24
C ILE A 514 -30.14 -39.82 -0.20
N TYR A 515 -31.44 -39.85 0.07
CA TYR A 515 -32.07 -40.76 1.02
C TYR A 515 -33.17 -41.60 0.35
N ASP A 516 -33.41 -42.80 0.87
CA ASP A 516 -34.64 -43.53 0.60
C ASP A 516 -35.83 -42.96 1.42
N LEU A 517 -37.04 -43.49 1.20
CA LEU A 517 -38.24 -43.05 1.94
C LEU A 517 -38.23 -43.45 3.42
N ALA A 518 -37.36 -44.37 3.83
CA ALA A 518 -37.12 -44.70 5.24
C ALA A 518 -36.06 -43.78 5.88
N HIS A 519 -35.58 -42.77 5.14
CA HIS A 519 -34.55 -41.81 5.53
C HIS A 519 -33.17 -42.45 5.78
N ASN A 520 -32.89 -43.59 5.16
CA ASN A 520 -31.52 -44.13 5.09
C ASN A 520 -30.74 -43.39 4.00
N GLN A 521 -29.54 -42.92 4.31
CA GLN A 521 -28.67 -42.30 3.33
C GLN A 521 -28.16 -43.36 2.35
N VAL A 522 -28.49 -43.20 1.07
CA VAL A 522 -28.10 -44.12 -0.01
C VAL A 522 -26.97 -43.56 -0.87
N ALA A 523 -26.78 -42.23 -0.89
CA ALA A 523 -25.64 -41.62 -1.57
C ALA A 523 -25.26 -40.27 -0.94
N GLU A 524 -24.00 -39.87 -1.09
CA GLU A 524 -23.50 -38.52 -0.83
C GLU A 524 -22.73 -38.04 -2.06
N LEU A 525 -23.11 -36.88 -2.57
CA LEU A 525 -22.62 -36.35 -3.84
C LEU A 525 -21.64 -35.21 -3.57
N PRO A 526 -20.57 -35.09 -4.37
CA PRO A 526 -19.68 -33.94 -4.30
C PRO A 526 -20.44 -32.64 -4.57
N VAL A 527 -20.23 -31.63 -3.73
CA VAL A 527 -20.80 -30.30 -3.92
C VAL A 527 -20.08 -29.55 -5.04
N ALA A 528 -20.83 -28.77 -5.82
CA ALA A 528 -20.28 -27.96 -6.91
C ALA A 528 -19.83 -26.56 -6.45
N GLY A 529 -20.17 -26.17 -5.22
CA GLY A 529 -19.69 -24.95 -4.58
C GLY A 529 -20.27 -24.74 -3.17
N SER A 530 -19.63 -23.84 -2.43
CA SER A 530 -19.84 -23.58 -1.00
C SER A 530 -20.10 -22.11 -0.65
N GLY A 531 -20.13 -21.21 -1.63
CA GLY A 531 -20.47 -19.79 -1.44
C GLY A 531 -21.85 -19.44 -2.00
N SER A 532 -22.25 -18.17 -1.93
CA SER A 532 -23.53 -17.72 -2.53
C SER A 532 -23.53 -17.92 -4.05
N GLY A 533 -24.59 -18.54 -4.59
CA GLY A 533 -24.70 -18.83 -6.02
C GLY A 533 -25.70 -19.95 -6.35
N ARG A 534 -25.88 -20.20 -7.64
CA ARG A 534 -26.62 -21.36 -8.16
C ARG A 534 -25.64 -22.43 -8.61
N PHE A 535 -25.85 -23.66 -8.16
CA PHE A 535 -24.99 -24.80 -8.43
C PHE A 535 -25.76 -25.93 -9.09
N GLN A 536 -25.06 -26.70 -9.92
CA GLN A 536 -25.61 -27.84 -10.64
C GLN A 536 -24.71 -29.05 -10.48
N ARG A 537 -25.32 -30.22 -10.22
CA ARG A 537 -24.64 -31.50 -10.08
C ARG A 537 -25.40 -32.60 -10.83
N PRO A 538 -24.81 -33.23 -11.86
CA PRO A 538 -25.41 -34.41 -12.46
C PRO A 538 -25.33 -35.61 -11.51
N TRP A 539 -26.37 -36.46 -11.55
CA TRP A 539 -26.43 -37.71 -10.81
C TRP A 539 -27.07 -38.80 -11.68
N ASP A 540 -26.43 -39.96 -11.73
CA ASP A 540 -26.74 -41.12 -12.57
C ASP A 540 -27.47 -42.23 -11.81
N GLY A 541 -27.98 -41.95 -10.61
CA GLY A 541 -28.75 -42.91 -9.83
C GLY A 541 -27.91 -43.98 -9.12
N ARG A 542 -26.59 -43.79 -9.04
CA ARG A 542 -25.69 -44.69 -8.32
C ARG A 542 -25.47 -44.26 -6.86
N ASP A 543 -25.18 -45.25 -6.02
CA ASP A 543 -24.75 -45.06 -4.64
C ASP A 543 -23.25 -44.73 -4.54
N ALA A 544 -22.73 -44.64 -3.31
CA ALA A 544 -21.33 -44.36 -3.03
C ALA A 544 -20.37 -45.49 -3.45
N GLN A 545 -20.87 -46.70 -3.66
CA GLN A 545 -20.12 -47.86 -4.14
C GLN A 545 -20.15 -47.97 -5.67
N GLY A 546 -20.89 -47.09 -6.34
CA GLY A 546 -21.07 -47.11 -7.79
C GLY A 546 -22.13 -48.10 -8.26
N GLU A 547 -22.89 -48.70 -7.34
CA GLU A 547 -23.98 -49.62 -7.66
C GLU A 547 -25.25 -48.84 -8.00
N LEU A 548 -26.03 -49.37 -8.94
CA LEU A 548 -27.25 -48.72 -9.38
C LEU A 548 -28.36 -48.89 -8.33
N LEU A 549 -28.99 -47.80 -7.93
CA LEU A 549 -30.11 -47.84 -7.01
C LEU A 549 -31.35 -48.45 -7.67
N LEU A 550 -32.16 -49.16 -6.87
CA LEU A 550 -33.40 -49.78 -7.34
C LEU A 550 -34.42 -48.72 -7.84
N PRO A 551 -35.36 -49.09 -8.73
CA PRO A 551 -36.45 -48.20 -9.09
C PRO A 551 -37.25 -47.78 -7.85
N GLY A 552 -37.49 -46.49 -7.72
CA GLY A 552 -38.09 -45.93 -6.50
C GLY A 552 -38.04 -44.41 -6.42
N VAL A 553 -38.64 -43.90 -5.35
CA VAL A 553 -38.64 -42.47 -5.01
C VAL A 553 -37.56 -42.21 -3.97
N TYR A 554 -36.74 -41.19 -4.21
CA TYR A 554 -35.62 -40.79 -3.38
C TYR A 554 -35.75 -39.33 -2.97
N ILE A 555 -35.26 -39.01 -1.77
CA ILE A 555 -35.22 -37.66 -1.23
C ILE A 555 -33.82 -37.11 -1.46
N LEU A 556 -33.74 -36.03 -2.24
CA LEU A 556 -32.56 -35.21 -2.36
C LEU A 556 -32.55 -34.18 -1.23
N GLN A 557 -31.45 -34.05 -0.49
CA GLN A 557 -31.29 -33.06 0.56
C GLN A 557 -30.00 -32.27 0.38
N VAL A 558 -30.12 -30.95 0.53
CA VAL A 558 -29.00 -30.02 0.66
C VAL A 558 -28.98 -29.51 2.09
N GLU A 559 -27.82 -29.59 2.73
CA GLU A 559 -27.57 -29.09 4.08
C GLU A 559 -26.44 -28.06 4.02
N VAL A 560 -26.61 -26.94 4.73
CA VAL A 560 -25.60 -25.87 4.85
C VAL A 560 -25.41 -25.55 6.32
N GLU A 561 -24.15 -25.52 6.77
CA GLU A 561 -23.79 -25.14 8.13
C GLU A 561 -23.28 -23.69 8.16
N THR A 562 -23.85 -22.87 9.05
CA THR A 562 -23.48 -21.47 9.22
C THR A 562 -23.28 -21.16 10.70
N ASP A 563 -22.72 -19.98 11.01
CA ASP A 563 -22.57 -19.50 12.40
C ASP A 563 -23.93 -19.40 13.14
N ASN A 564 -25.03 -19.28 12.39
CA ASN A 564 -26.39 -19.20 12.92
C ASN A 564 -27.11 -20.56 12.98
N GLY A 565 -26.42 -21.67 12.63
CA GLY A 565 -26.94 -23.03 12.66
C GLY A 565 -26.99 -23.73 11.31
N ILE A 566 -27.62 -24.92 11.30
CA ILE A 566 -27.74 -25.78 10.12
C ILE A 566 -29.10 -25.56 9.44
N GLU A 567 -29.08 -25.25 8.14
CA GLU A 567 -30.29 -25.21 7.31
C GLU A 567 -30.35 -26.40 6.34
N ARG A 568 -31.55 -26.96 6.16
CA ARG A 568 -31.82 -28.07 5.25
C ARG A 568 -32.95 -27.74 4.28
N SER A 569 -32.78 -28.15 3.03
CA SER A 569 -33.84 -28.12 2.03
C SER A 569 -33.84 -29.41 1.24
N SER A 570 -35.02 -29.91 0.93
CA SER A 570 -35.20 -31.21 0.28
C SER A 570 -36.07 -31.12 -0.97
N SER A 571 -35.82 -32.04 -1.90
CA SER A 571 -36.62 -32.28 -3.10
C SER A 571 -36.78 -33.78 -3.31
N VAL A 572 -37.57 -34.17 -4.30
CA VAL A 572 -37.81 -35.57 -4.64
C VAL A 572 -37.32 -35.86 -6.06
N VAL A 573 -36.76 -37.05 -6.24
CA VAL A 573 -36.32 -37.56 -7.54
C VAL A 573 -36.73 -39.04 -7.64
N THR A 574 -37.12 -39.48 -8.83
CA THR A 574 -37.61 -40.84 -9.08
C THR A 574 -36.71 -41.54 -10.09
N ILE A 575 -36.31 -42.77 -9.75
CA ILE A 575 -35.59 -43.67 -10.63
C ILE A 575 -36.59 -44.70 -11.16
N VAL A 576 -36.62 -44.89 -12.48
CA VAL A 576 -37.40 -45.94 -13.16
C VAL A 576 -36.50 -46.57 -14.22
N TYR A 577 -36.56 -47.87 -14.47
CA TYR A 577 -35.90 -48.52 -15.63
C TYR A 577 -36.41 -49.94 -15.83
#